data_AF-A0A3B9H6U2-F1
#
_entry.id   AF-A0A3B9H6U2-F1
#
_cell.length_a   1.000
_cell.length_b   1.000
_cell.length_c   1.000
_cell.angle_alpha   90.00
_cell.angle_beta   90.00
_cell.angle_gamma   90.00
#
_symmetry.space_group_name_H-M   'P 1'
#
loop_
_entity.id
_entity.type
_entity.pdbx_description
1 polymer ?
#
loop_
_entity_poly.entity_id
_entity_poly.type
_entity_poly.pdbx_seq_one_letter_code
_entity_poly.pdbx_strand_id
1 'polypeptide(L)'
;MKKFVLCLIVSICCFSSPAQKVMGEVAALAKELGEGINKGFYEKSWKKTKDSWLELISEAKSEEELYDLVDKLAGSISAKAYKEQPALLSQASLSSACNNLLKICENAKKEAFNVELQELTDKLRAVLKRVEDAALLDSLRKKMKPFLNELKQNFSTIFDDSKKGGFDATKKGELKSEGKIRYFETDVTIGGVRAVVAIGPEENQRFQLSFNCFSAQDAALELCKSIEPLLNAAVPETYKKSKDFSPEFAGSIYAYVWEHVSEKFVEIAKKPTISVGVIQENGNFLVNVKIMEPVFKR
;
A
#
# COMPACT_ATOMS: atom_id res chain seq x y z
N MET A 1 19.65 -25.11 50.27
CA MET A 1 20.32 -23.88 49.82
C MET A 1 20.10 -23.71 48.32
N LYS A 2 19.42 -22.61 47.95
CA LYS A 2 19.44 -21.89 46.66
C LYS A 2 19.32 -22.68 45.35
N LYS A 3 18.08 -22.89 44.91
CA LYS A 3 17.68 -22.66 43.51
C LYS A 3 16.57 -21.60 43.50
N PHE A 4 16.98 -20.39 43.84
CA PHE A 4 16.20 -19.17 43.65
C PHE A 4 16.72 -18.55 42.35
N VAL A 5 15.78 -18.22 41.46
CA VAL A 5 15.84 -17.03 40.61
C VAL A 5 17.05 -16.94 39.67
N LEU A 6 16.81 -17.27 38.41
CA LEU A 6 17.27 -16.42 37.33
C LEU A 6 16.07 -16.08 36.45
N CYS A 7 15.24 -15.21 37.01
CA CYS A 7 14.36 -14.32 36.29
C CYS A 7 15.16 -13.44 35.33
N LEU A 8 14.48 -12.98 34.28
CA LEU A 8 14.77 -11.77 33.50
C LEU A 8 16.14 -11.82 32.78
N ILE A 9 16.21 -11.89 31.45
CA ILE A 9 15.68 -10.89 30.53
C ILE A 9 15.18 -11.66 29.28
N VAL A 10 13.88 -11.95 29.23
CA VAL A 10 13.19 -11.85 27.94
C VAL A 10 13.30 -10.37 27.64
N SER A 11 14.28 -10.00 26.81
CA SER A 11 14.31 -8.67 26.23
C SER A 11 13.01 -8.56 25.48
N ILE A 12 12.08 -7.84 26.12
CA ILE A 12 10.96 -7.15 25.53
C ILE A 12 11.59 -6.19 24.52
N CYS A 13 12.07 -6.73 23.41
CA CYS A 13 12.09 -6.01 22.16
C CYS A 13 10.63 -6.01 21.74
N CYS A 14 9.82 -5.18 22.40
CA CYS A 14 8.62 -4.62 21.80
C CYS A 14 9.10 -3.81 20.59
N PHE A 15 9.43 -4.50 19.51
CA PHE A 15 9.11 -3.97 18.20
C PHE A 15 7.59 -3.88 18.21
N SER A 16 7.05 -2.80 18.78
CA SER A 16 5.66 -2.45 18.59
C SER A 16 5.50 -2.41 17.09
N SER A 17 4.72 -3.35 16.56
CA SER A 17 4.43 -3.35 15.14
C SER A 17 3.85 -1.97 14.80
N PRO A 18 4.04 -1.46 13.57
CA PRO A 18 3.41 -0.20 13.17
C PRO A 18 1.92 -0.14 13.52
N ALA A 19 1.22 -1.29 13.47
CA ALA A 19 -0.16 -1.43 13.92
C ALA A 19 -0.33 -1.16 15.43
N GLN A 20 0.51 -1.74 16.28
CA GLN A 20 0.43 -1.54 17.74
C GLN A 20 0.75 -0.10 18.16
N LYS A 21 1.63 0.59 17.42
CA LYS A 21 1.88 2.01 17.63
C LYS A 21 0.64 2.85 17.30
N VAL A 22 0.01 2.60 16.15
CA VAL A 22 -1.19 3.34 15.72
C VAL A 22 -2.38 3.05 16.64
N MET A 23 -2.54 1.82 17.13
CA MET A 23 -3.52 1.50 18.17
C MET A 23 -3.32 2.33 19.44
N GLY A 24 -2.08 2.47 19.91
CA GLY A 24 -1.76 3.31 21.08
C GLY A 24 -2.11 4.78 20.87
N GLU A 25 -1.95 5.30 19.65
CA GLU A 25 -2.36 6.67 19.31
C GLU A 25 -3.88 6.83 19.34
N VAL A 26 -4.64 5.88 18.76
CA VAL A 26 -6.12 5.90 18.83
C VAL A 26 -6.62 5.79 20.27
N ALA A 27 -6.01 4.90 21.07
CA ALA A 27 -6.32 4.74 22.49
C ALA A 27 -6.07 6.04 23.29
N ALA A 28 -4.95 6.71 23.04
CA ALA A 28 -4.63 7.99 23.68
C ALA A 28 -5.64 9.09 23.33
N LEU A 29 -6.06 9.18 22.06
CA LEU A 29 -7.07 10.15 21.61
C LEU A 29 -8.46 9.83 22.17
N ALA A 30 -8.82 8.55 22.26
CA ALA A 30 -10.05 8.11 22.92
C ALA A 30 -10.04 8.50 24.41
N LYS A 31 -8.91 8.29 25.08
CA LYS A 31 -8.70 8.66 26.48
C LYS A 31 -8.86 10.15 26.69
N GLU A 32 -8.18 10.98 25.89
CA GLU A 32 -8.27 12.45 25.92
C GLU A 32 -9.74 12.90 25.79
N LEU A 33 -10.49 12.32 24.84
CA LEU A 33 -11.90 12.61 24.65
C LEU A 33 -12.76 12.21 25.86
N GLY A 34 -12.57 11.01 26.40
CA GLY A 34 -13.33 10.49 27.54
C GLY A 34 -13.03 11.18 28.86
N GLU A 35 -11.79 11.61 29.07
CA GLU A 35 -11.40 12.47 30.19
C GLU A 35 -12.11 13.81 30.11
N GLY A 36 -12.27 14.32 28.88
CA GLY A 36 -12.75 15.66 28.63
C GLY A 36 -14.26 15.88 28.61
N ILE A 37 -15.08 14.86 28.85
CA ILE A 37 -16.55 15.03 28.86
C ILE A 37 -16.97 15.89 30.05
N ASN A 38 -17.63 17.02 29.79
CA ASN A 38 -18.12 17.94 30.81
C ASN A 38 -19.28 17.34 31.62
N LYS A 39 -19.36 17.75 32.89
CA LYS A 39 -20.47 17.36 33.78
C LYS A 39 -21.81 17.79 33.18
N GLY A 40 -22.75 16.85 33.11
CA GLY A 40 -24.08 17.06 32.53
C GLY A 40 -24.22 16.56 31.09
N PHE A 41 -23.12 16.14 30.46
CA PHE A 41 -23.07 15.63 29.09
C PHE A 41 -22.69 14.15 28.98
N TYR A 42 -22.55 13.46 30.11
CA TYR A 42 -22.39 12.00 30.16
C TYR A 42 -23.54 11.35 30.92
N GLU A 43 -23.76 10.07 30.65
CA GLU A 43 -24.72 9.22 31.36
C GLU A 43 -24.28 8.93 32.79
N LYS A 44 -25.24 8.76 33.72
CA LYS A 44 -24.92 8.58 35.16
C LYS A 44 -24.01 7.38 35.43
N SER A 45 -24.10 6.34 34.61
CA SER A 45 -23.24 5.14 34.65
C SER A 45 -21.76 5.50 34.49
N TRP A 46 -21.44 6.49 33.65
CA TRP A 46 -20.07 6.90 33.35
C TRP A 46 -19.28 7.27 34.59
N LYS A 47 -19.89 7.94 35.57
CA LYS A 47 -19.22 8.31 36.84
C LYS A 47 -18.64 7.11 37.58
N LYS A 48 -19.26 5.93 37.45
CA LYS A 48 -18.82 4.71 38.14
C LYS A 48 -17.81 3.91 37.34
N THR A 49 -17.86 4.03 36.00
CA THR A 49 -17.05 3.21 35.10
C THR A 49 -15.85 3.94 34.53
N LYS A 50 -15.82 5.28 34.59
CA LYS A 50 -14.78 6.13 33.99
C LYS A 50 -13.37 5.69 34.36
N ASP A 51 -13.05 5.57 35.65
CA ASP A 51 -11.68 5.27 36.08
C ASP A 51 -11.22 3.90 35.58
N SER A 52 -12.07 2.87 35.70
CA SER A 52 -11.76 1.55 35.13
C SER A 52 -11.63 1.57 33.62
N TRP A 53 -12.44 2.39 32.93
CA TRP A 53 -12.38 2.52 31.48
C TRP A 53 -11.09 3.21 31.03
N LEU A 54 -10.62 4.23 31.78
CA LEU A 54 -9.36 4.93 31.50
C LEU A 54 -8.13 4.02 31.64
N GLU A 55 -8.17 3.09 32.58
CA GLU A 55 -7.17 2.03 32.70
C GLU A 55 -7.24 1.08 31.48
N LEU A 56 -8.42 0.55 31.19
CA LEU A 56 -8.61 -0.41 30.09
C LEU A 56 -8.25 0.16 28.70
N ILE A 57 -8.64 1.40 28.40
CA ILE A 57 -8.32 2.03 27.10
C ILE A 57 -6.81 2.23 26.94
N SER A 58 -6.10 2.54 28.02
CA SER A 58 -4.64 2.72 28.00
C SER A 58 -3.89 1.40 27.80
N GLU A 59 -4.53 0.27 28.12
CA GLU A 59 -3.94 -1.07 28.08
C GLU A 59 -4.45 -1.94 26.92
N ALA A 60 -5.29 -1.40 26.03
CA ALA A 60 -5.93 -2.14 24.95
C ALA A 60 -4.90 -2.90 24.09
N LYS A 61 -5.10 -4.21 23.92
CA LYS A 61 -4.14 -5.13 23.28
C LYS A 61 -4.57 -5.61 21.90
N SER A 62 -5.84 -5.38 21.53
CA SER A 62 -6.39 -5.78 20.24
C SER A 62 -7.28 -4.69 19.63
N GLU A 63 -7.49 -4.76 18.32
CA GLU A 63 -8.41 -3.85 17.62
C GLU A 63 -9.85 -4.00 18.09
N GLU A 64 -10.28 -5.23 18.39
CA GLU A 64 -11.61 -5.54 18.91
C GLU A 64 -11.81 -4.92 20.30
N GLU A 65 -10.85 -5.09 21.20
CA GLU A 65 -10.90 -4.49 22.54
C GLU A 65 -10.91 -2.96 22.48
N LEU A 66 -10.07 -2.36 21.64
CA LEU A 66 -10.06 -0.91 21.44
C LEU A 66 -11.39 -0.41 20.88
N TYR A 67 -11.96 -1.10 19.90
CA TYR A 67 -13.26 -0.79 19.34
C TYR A 67 -14.37 -0.85 20.40
N ASP A 68 -14.43 -1.92 21.19
CA ASP A 68 -15.43 -2.09 22.25
C ASP A 68 -15.33 -0.99 23.31
N LEU A 69 -14.12 -0.54 23.62
CA LEU A 69 -13.90 0.56 24.55
C LEU A 69 -14.35 1.91 23.96
N VAL A 70 -14.12 2.15 22.67
CA VAL A 70 -14.66 3.32 21.96
C VAL A 70 -16.18 3.28 21.88
N ASP A 71 -16.79 2.12 21.65
CA ASP A 71 -18.25 1.96 21.63
C ASP A 71 -18.86 2.23 23.02
N LYS A 72 -18.23 1.70 24.08
CA LYS A 72 -18.60 2.02 25.48
C LYS A 72 -18.49 3.51 25.80
N LEU A 73 -17.45 4.18 25.30
CA LEU A 73 -17.31 5.64 25.44
C LEU A 73 -18.49 6.35 24.75
N ALA A 74 -18.82 5.97 23.53
CA ALA A 74 -19.93 6.55 22.78
C ALA A 74 -21.27 6.37 23.52
N GLY A 75 -21.53 5.17 24.05
CA GLY A 75 -22.72 4.89 24.87
C GLY A 75 -22.75 5.60 26.23
N SER A 76 -21.61 6.13 26.68
CA SER A 76 -21.50 6.90 27.93
C SER A 76 -21.70 8.40 27.74
N ILE A 77 -21.61 8.89 26.51
CA ILE A 77 -21.90 10.28 26.15
C ILE A 77 -23.42 10.45 26.00
N SER A 78 -23.97 11.45 26.68
CA SER A 78 -25.41 11.70 26.64
C SER A 78 -25.84 12.29 25.30
N ALA A 79 -27.04 11.96 24.81
CA ALA A 79 -27.59 12.52 23.57
C ALA A 79 -27.57 14.06 23.54
N LYS A 80 -27.66 14.72 24.71
CA LYS A 80 -27.58 16.19 24.83
C LYS A 80 -26.22 16.78 24.42
N ALA A 81 -25.16 15.97 24.47
CA ALA A 81 -23.81 16.35 24.07
C ALA A 81 -23.66 16.54 22.56
N TYR A 82 -24.59 16.02 21.77
CA TYR A 82 -24.53 16.06 20.33
C TYR A 82 -25.43 17.14 19.73
N LYS A 83 -24.98 17.71 18.60
CA LYS A 83 -25.81 18.49 17.68
C LYS A 83 -26.76 17.56 16.93
N GLU A 84 -26.22 16.42 16.48
CA GLU A 84 -26.92 15.32 15.82
C GLU A 84 -26.32 14.00 16.30
N GLN A 85 -27.14 12.98 16.54
CA GLN A 85 -26.60 11.70 17.03
C GLN A 85 -25.74 11.03 15.95
N PRO A 86 -24.45 10.74 16.21
CA PRO A 86 -23.59 10.15 15.20
C PRO A 86 -24.00 8.70 14.87
N ALA A 87 -24.06 8.39 13.57
CA ALA A 87 -24.27 7.02 13.09
C ALA A 87 -22.94 6.24 13.14
N LEU A 88 -22.74 5.45 14.19
CA LEU A 88 -21.50 4.70 14.42
C LEU A 88 -21.38 3.47 13.52
N LEU A 89 -20.15 3.11 13.18
CA LEU A 89 -19.83 1.89 12.44
C LEU A 89 -19.82 0.72 13.41
N SER A 90 -20.42 -0.41 13.01
CA SER A 90 -20.57 -1.62 13.84
C SER A 90 -19.46 -2.66 13.66
N GLN A 91 -18.57 -2.47 12.68
CA GLN A 91 -17.51 -3.43 12.38
C GLN A 91 -16.35 -3.23 13.36
N ALA A 92 -16.03 -4.24 14.16
CA ALA A 92 -14.88 -4.19 15.08
C ALA A 92 -13.56 -4.15 14.30
N SER A 93 -12.98 -2.95 14.17
CA SER A 93 -11.68 -2.72 13.54
C SER A 93 -11.07 -1.42 14.05
N LEU A 94 -9.74 -1.28 13.90
CA LEU A 94 -9.04 -0.04 14.24
C LEU A 94 -9.55 1.16 13.44
N SER A 95 -9.87 0.96 12.16
CA SER A 95 -10.44 2.01 11.30
C SER A 95 -11.83 2.45 11.79
N SER A 96 -12.68 1.50 12.17
CA SER A 96 -14.01 1.82 12.72
C SER A 96 -13.91 2.55 14.06
N ALA A 97 -13.00 2.14 14.94
CA ALA A 97 -12.77 2.82 16.22
C ALA A 97 -12.36 4.28 16.00
N CYS A 98 -11.41 4.54 15.11
CA CYS A 98 -10.97 5.89 14.77
C CYS A 98 -12.08 6.72 14.11
N ASN A 99 -12.83 6.13 13.17
CA ASN A 99 -13.98 6.78 12.53
C ASN A 99 -15.11 7.10 13.52
N ASN A 100 -15.38 6.22 14.49
CA ASN A 100 -16.38 6.47 15.51
C ASN A 100 -15.98 7.65 16.41
N LEU A 101 -14.69 7.74 16.80
CA LEU A 101 -14.17 8.91 17.52
C LEU A 101 -14.30 10.20 16.70
N LEU A 102 -13.97 10.16 15.40
CA LEU A 102 -14.16 11.30 14.49
C LEU A 102 -15.62 11.76 14.47
N LYS A 103 -16.54 10.82 14.26
CA LYS A 103 -17.98 11.10 14.24
C LYS A 103 -18.46 11.69 15.57
N ILE A 104 -17.95 11.22 16.70
CA ILE A 104 -18.26 11.80 18.02
C ILE A 104 -17.80 13.26 18.06
N CYS A 105 -16.56 13.55 17.64
CA CYS A 105 -15.99 14.90 17.69
C CYS A 105 -16.71 15.88 16.76
N GLU A 106 -17.00 15.47 15.53
CA GLU A 106 -17.64 16.30 14.51
C GLU A 106 -19.09 16.65 14.89
N ASN A 107 -19.79 15.72 15.53
CA ASN A 107 -21.18 15.89 15.93
C ASN A 107 -21.36 16.45 17.35
N ALA A 108 -20.30 16.54 18.15
CA ALA A 108 -20.35 17.07 19.50
C ALA A 108 -20.61 18.59 19.52
N LYS A 109 -21.29 19.03 20.58
CA LYS A 109 -21.39 20.43 20.99
C LYS A 109 -20.11 20.84 21.71
N LYS A 110 -19.63 22.06 21.47
CA LYS A 110 -18.35 22.53 22.04
C LYS A 110 -18.38 22.53 23.56
N GLU A 111 -19.50 22.94 24.16
CA GLU A 111 -19.71 22.97 25.60
C GLU A 111 -19.78 21.58 26.26
N ALA A 112 -19.95 20.51 25.48
CA ALA A 112 -20.01 19.16 26.01
C ALA A 112 -18.64 18.60 26.41
N PHE A 113 -17.55 19.23 25.96
CA PHE A 113 -16.19 18.79 26.19
C PHE A 113 -15.30 19.95 26.67
N ASN A 114 -14.30 19.65 27.49
CA ASN A 114 -13.27 20.61 27.92
C ASN A 114 -11.95 20.47 27.11
N VAL A 115 -11.99 19.70 26.02
CA VAL A 115 -10.90 19.52 25.06
C VAL A 115 -11.19 20.30 23.78
N GLU A 116 -10.13 20.69 23.06
CA GLU A 116 -10.26 21.35 21.76
C GLU A 116 -10.62 20.31 20.68
N LEU A 117 -11.93 20.13 20.47
CA LEU A 117 -12.48 19.12 19.54
C LEU A 117 -11.91 19.22 18.13
N GLN A 118 -11.59 20.42 17.64
CA GLN A 118 -11.02 20.61 16.31
C GLN A 118 -9.60 20.02 16.22
N GLU A 119 -8.76 20.28 17.23
CA GLU A 119 -7.41 19.72 17.31
C GLU A 119 -7.46 18.18 17.39
N LEU A 120 -8.38 17.63 18.18
CA LEU A 120 -8.57 16.19 18.30
C LEU A 120 -9.05 15.58 16.97
N THR A 121 -9.96 16.26 16.26
CA THR A 121 -10.45 15.85 14.94
C THR A 121 -9.30 15.79 13.92
N ASP A 122 -8.43 16.79 13.90
CA ASP A 122 -7.30 16.84 12.97
C ASP A 122 -6.27 15.75 13.28
N LYS A 123 -5.98 15.48 14.56
CA LYS A 123 -5.17 14.34 15.00
C LYS A 123 -5.77 13.01 14.56
N LEU A 124 -7.07 12.82 14.79
CA LEU A 124 -7.79 11.60 14.42
C LEU A 124 -7.79 11.39 12.90
N ARG A 125 -7.98 12.43 12.08
CA ARG A 125 -7.88 12.33 10.61
C ARG A 125 -6.49 11.89 10.15
N ALA A 126 -5.44 12.44 10.77
CA ALA A 126 -4.07 12.04 10.48
C ALA A 126 -3.79 10.58 10.88
N VAL A 127 -4.34 10.11 12.00
CA VAL A 127 -4.24 8.71 12.45
C VAL A 127 -5.02 7.79 11.53
N LEU A 128 -6.27 8.12 11.17
CA LEU A 128 -7.10 7.32 10.27
C LEU A 128 -6.40 7.10 8.93
N LYS A 129 -5.82 8.17 8.35
CA LYS A 129 -5.04 8.05 7.11
C LYS A 129 -3.90 7.03 7.25
N ARG A 130 -3.18 7.03 8.36
CA ARG A 130 -2.12 6.03 8.61
C ARG A 130 -2.67 4.60 8.75
N VAL A 131 -3.84 4.41 9.36
CA VAL A 131 -4.51 3.10 9.44
C VAL A 131 -4.86 2.61 8.04
N GLU A 132 -5.45 3.47 7.22
CA GLU A 132 -5.85 3.15 5.85
C GLU A 132 -4.63 2.85 4.95
N ASP A 133 -3.58 3.67 5.03
CA ASP A 133 -2.32 3.46 4.30
C ASP A 133 -1.66 2.12 4.69
N ALA A 134 -1.67 1.76 5.98
CA ALA A 134 -1.12 0.50 6.46
C ALA A 134 -1.93 -0.72 5.97
N ALA A 135 -3.26 -0.64 6.01
CA ALA A 135 -4.15 -1.69 5.51
C ALA A 135 -3.99 -1.89 3.99
N LEU A 136 -3.87 -0.78 3.24
CA LEU A 136 -3.59 -0.81 1.81
C LEU A 136 -2.25 -1.50 1.53
N LEU A 137 -1.19 -1.12 2.24
CA LEU A 137 0.14 -1.70 2.09
C LEU A 137 0.15 -3.22 2.34
N ASP A 138 -0.52 -3.70 3.40
CA ASP A 138 -0.63 -5.13 3.69
C ASP A 138 -1.39 -5.89 2.58
N SER A 139 -2.51 -5.33 2.12
CA SER A 139 -3.27 -5.87 0.99
C SER A 139 -2.44 -5.96 -0.28
N LEU A 140 -1.65 -4.93 -0.58
CA LEU A 140 -0.77 -4.90 -1.74
C LEU A 140 0.35 -5.94 -1.62
N ARG A 141 1.00 -6.08 -0.46
CA ARG A 141 2.05 -7.11 -0.23
C ARG A 141 1.54 -8.52 -0.49
N LYS A 142 0.31 -8.83 -0.07
CA LYS A 142 -0.35 -10.12 -0.37
C LYS A 142 -0.49 -10.37 -1.87
N LYS A 143 -0.78 -9.31 -2.66
CA LYS A 143 -0.88 -9.37 -4.14
C LYS A 143 0.47 -9.37 -4.85
N MET A 144 1.50 -8.75 -4.27
CA MET A 144 2.85 -8.73 -4.84
C MET A 144 3.46 -10.13 -4.92
N LYS A 145 3.21 -10.98 -3.92
CA LYS A 145 3.77 -12.34 -3.89
C LYS A 145 3.40 -13.21 -5.10
N PRO A 146 2.11 -13.39 -5.47
CA PRO A 146 1.76 -14.11 -6.69
C PRO A 146 2.28 -13.40 -7.94
N PHE A 147 2.24 -12.07 -7.99
CA PHE A 147 2.80 -11.30 -9.11
C PHE A 147 4.28 -11.62 -9.36
N LEU A 148 5.12 -11.56 -8.33
CA LEU A 148 6.56 -11.85 -8.43
C LEU A 148 6.82 -13.31 -8.87
N ASN A 149 6.06 -14.25 -8.32
CA ASN A 149 6.21 -15.67 -8.65
C ASN A 149 5.82 -15.96 -10.11
N GLU A 150 4.67 -15.46 -10.55
CA GLU A 150 4.19 -15.66 -11.92
C GLU A 150 5.05 -14.90 -12.93
N LEU A 151 5.56 -13.71 -12.57
CA LEU A 151 6.50 -12.97 -13.41
C LEU A 151 7.75 -13.82 -13.66
N LYS A 152 8.33 -14.39 -12.60
CA LYS A 152 9.50 -15.27 -12.70
C LYS A 152 9.24 -16.48 -13.61
N GLN A 153 8.06 -17.08 -13.52
CA GLN A 153 7.70 -18.27 -14.31
C GLN A 153 7.52 -17.96 -15.80
N ASN A 154 6.93 -16.81 -16.14
CA ASN A 154 6.59 -16.47 -17.51
C ASN A 154 7.68 -15.68 -18.24
N PHE A 155 8.63 -15.07 -17.51
CA PHE A 155 9.60 -14.14 -18.06
C PHE A 155 10.38 -14.70 -19.25
N SER A 156 10.95 -15.90 -19.15
CA SER A 156 11.77 -16.49 -20.22
C SER A 156 11.00 -16.67 -21.52
N THR A 157 9.75 -17.12 -21.44
CA THR A 157 8.89 -17.34 -22.61
C THR A 157 8.60 -16.02 -23.33
N ILE A 158 8.23 -14.98 -22.58
CA ILE A 158 7.94 -13.65 -23.13
C ILE A 158 9.21 -13.02 -23.70
N PHE A 159 10.32 -13.17 -23.01
CA PHE A 159 11.62 -12.66 -23.44
C PHE A 159 12.16 -13.37 -24.68
N ASP A 160 11.89 -14.66 -24.85
CA ASP A 160 12.27 -15.38 -26.06
C ASP A 160 11.40 -15.02 -27.25
N ASP A 161 10.11 -14.75 -27.03
CA ASP A 161 9.21 -14.25 -28.07
C ASP A 161 9.61 -12.86 -28.56
N SER A 162 10.03 -11.97 -27.65
CA SER A 162 10.50 -10.62 -28.01
C SER A 162 11.71 -10.63 -28.95
N LYS A 163 12.62 -11.61 -28.82
CA LYS A 163 13.81 -11.74 -29.69
C LYS A 163 13.47 -12.00 -31.16
N LYS A 164 12.30 -12.57 -31.44
CA LYS A 164 11.84 -12.86 -32.81
C LYS A 164 11.24 -11.63 -33.48
N GLY A 165 10.95 -10.58 -32.72
CA GLY A 165 10.17 -9.44 -33.16
C GLY A 165 8.68 -9.76 -33.20
N GLY A 166 7.86 -8.80 -32.82
CA GLY A 166 6.42 -8.78 -33.00
C GLY A 166 5.59 -9.46 -31.92
N PHE A 167 6.20 -10.14 -30.94
CA PHE A 167 5.48 -10.86 -29.87
C PHE A 167 4.38 -11.80 -30.40
N ASP A 168 4.62 -12.49 -31.51
CA ASP A 168 3.57 -13.25 -32.22
C ASP A 168 3.02 -14.42 -31.40
N ALA A 169 3.81 -15.02 -30.50
CA ALA A 169 3.31 -16.06 -29.61
C ALA A 169 2.52 -15.48 -28.42
N THR A 170 2.84 -14.25 -28.01
CA THR A 170 2.29 -13.60 -26.82
C THR A 170 1.02 -12.79 -27.12
N LYS A 171 0.98 -12.06 -28.24
CA LYS A 171 -0.15 -11.19 -28.59
C LYS A 171 -1.33 -11.99 -29.17
N LYS A 172 -2.54 -11.46 -28.98
CA LYS A 172 -3.80 -12.05 -29.43
C LYS A 172 -4.75 -11.00 -29.99
N GLY A 173 -5.62 -11.48 -30.87
CA GLY A 173 -6.72 -10.70 -31.43
C GLY A 173 -6.26 -9.57 -32.34
N GLU A 174 -7.16 -8.62 -32.54
CA GLU A 174 -6.94 -7.45 -33.38
C GLU A 174 -6.30 -6.31 -32.59
N LEU A 175 -5.66 -5.39 -33.32
CA LEU A 175 -5.10 -4.17 -32.74
C LEU A 175 -6.22 -3.31 -32.14
N LYS A 176 -6.12 -3.03 -30.84
CA LYS A 176 -7.02 -2.13 -30.13
C LYS A 176 -6.39 -0.75 -29.97
N SER A 177 -7.25 0.26 -29.84
CA SER A 177 -6.84 1.64 -29.58
C SER A 177 -7.70 2.23 -28.47
N GLU A 178 -7.06 2.80 -27.45
CA GLU A 178 -7.71 3.49 -26.35
C GLU A 178 -6.99 4.82 -26.10
N GLY A 179 -7.66 5.92 -26.44
CA GLY A 179 -7.04 7.24 -26.49
C GLY A 179 -5.84 7.26 -27.44
N LYS A 180 -4.65 7.56 -26.91
CA LYS A 180 -3.38 7.57 -27.68
C LYS A 180 -2.63 6.24 -27.66
N ILE A 181 -3.13 5.24 -26.93
CA ILE A 181 -2.46 3.96 -26.73
C ILE A 181 -3.00 2.96 -27.75
N ARG A 182 -2.09 2.34 -28.51
CA ARG A 182 -2.38 1.22 -29.41
C ARG A 182 -1.80 -0.06 -28.81
N TYR A 183 -2.57 -1.14 -28.76
CA TYR A 183 -2.11 -2.38 -28.15
C TYR A 183 -2.83 -3.62 -28.66
N PHE A 184 -2.17 -4.78 -28.55
CA PHE A 184 -2.80 -6.09 -28.64
C PHE A 184 -3.05 -6.65 -27.24
N GLU A 185 -4.11 -7.44 -27.11
CA GLU A 185 -4.34 -8.20 -25.88
C GLU A 185 -3.37 -9.38 -25.78
N THR A 186 -3.26 -9.95 -24.59
CA THR A 186 -2.53 -11.19 -24.34
C THR A 186 -3.38 -12.11 -23.47
N ASP A 187 -3.10 -13.41 -23.53
CA ASP A 187 -3.61 -14.39 -22.56
C ASP A 187 -2.76 -14.41 -21.28
N VAL A 188 -1.66 -13.65 -21.25
CA VAL A 188 -0.73 -13.60 -20.13
C VAL A 188 -1.30 -12.71 -19.03
N THR A 189 -1.56 -13.32 -17.89
CA THR A 189 -1.89 -12.64 -16.65
C THR A 189 -0.82 -12.96 -15.63
N ILE A 190 -0.33 -11.95 -14.91
CA ILE A 190 0.72 -12.08 -13.89
C ILE A 190 0.21 -11.49 -12.58
N GLY A 191 -0.02 -12.33 -11.58
CA GLY A 191 -0.57 -11.94 -10.28
C GLY A 191 -1.93 -11.24 -10.38
N GLY A 192 -2.74 -11.63 -11.37
CA GLY A 192 -4.02 -10.96 -11.68
C GLY A 192 -3.90 -9.68 -12.51
N VAL A 193 -2.69 -9.25 -12.86
CA VAL A 193 -2.46 -8.10 -13.77
C VAL A 193 -2.42 -8.60 -15.21
N ARG A 194 -3.33 -8.10 -16.03
CA ARG A 194 -3.37 -8.42 -17.46
C ARG A 194 -2.22 -7.73 -18.19
N ALA A 195 -1.46 -8.49 -18.96
CA ALA A 195 -0.44 -7.92 -19.82
C ALA A 195 -1.02 -7.47 -21.17
N VAL A 196 -0.38 -6.49 -21.78
CA VAL A 196 -0.67 -6.03 -23.15
C VAL A 196 0.62 -5.99 -23.97
N VAL A 197 0.50 -6.11 -25.29
CA VAL A 197 1.58 -5.76 -26.21
C VAL A 197 1.27 -4.38 -26.78
N ALA A 198 1.87 -3.34 -26.22
CA ALA A 198 1.68 -1.97 -26.65
C ALA A 198 2.54 -1.65 -27.87
N ILE A 199 2.02 -0.78 -28.75
CA ILE A 199 2.73 -0.26 -29.93
C ILE A 199 3.24 1.14 -29.60
N GLY A 200 4.56 1.32 -29.72
CA GLY A 200 5.23 2.60 -29.56
C GLY A 200 5.08 3.54 -30.77
N PRO A 201 5.62 4.77 -30.68
CA PRO A 201 5.56 5.76 -31.76
C PRO A 201 6.23 5.32 -33.07
N GLU A 202 7.24 4.46 -32.99
CA GLU A 202 8.01 3.96 -34.13
C GLU A 202 7.56 2.55 -34.58
N GLU A 203 6.31 2.18 -34.30
CA GLU A 203 5.75 0.83 -34.56
C GLU A 203 6.48 -0.33 -33.85
N ASN A 204 7.41 -0.01 -32.94
CA ASN A 204 8.06 -0.97 -32.07
C ASN A 204 7.09 -1.49 -31.02
N GLN A 205 7.02 -2.80 -30.89
CA GLN A 205 6.14 -3.47 -29.93
C GLN A 205 6.85 -3.68 -28.60
N ARG A 206 6.07 -3.61 -27.52
CA ARG A 206 6.55 -3.93 -26.17
C ARG A 206 5.51 -4.68 -25.38
N PHE A 207 5.90 -5.79 -24.78
CA PHE A 207 5.14 -6.40 -23.71
C PHE A 207 5.16 -5.46 -22.50
N GLN A 208 4.00 -5.22 -21.89
CA GLN A 208 3.87 -4.31 -20.75
C GLN A 208 2.92 -4.89 -19.69
N LEU A 209 3.40 -4.88 -18.44
CA LEU A 209 2.62 -5.09 -17.23
C LEU A 209 2.62 -3.81 -16.40
N SER A 210 1.48 -3.45 -15.84
CA SER A 210 1.32 -2.26 -14.99
C SER A 210 0.63 -2.65 -13.69
N PHE A 211 1.41 -2.85 -12.62
CA PHE A 211 0.87 -3.16 -11.29
C PHE A 211 0.52 -1.86 -10.56
N ASN A 212 -0.74 -1.69 -10.18
CA ASN A 212 -1.22 -0.50 -9.51
C ASN A 212 -1.01 -0.59 -7.99
N CYS A 213 -0.14 0.26 -7.44
CA CYS A 213 0.10 0.41 -6.01
C CYS A 213 -0.75 1.52 -5.37
N PHE A 214 -1.69 2.11 -6.12
CA PHE A 214 -2.53 3.23 -5.70
C PHE A 214 -1.68 4.37 -5.13
N SER A 215 -2.10 5.01 -4.03
CA SER A 215 -1.33 6.05 -3.35
C SER A 215 -0.10 5.53 -2.57
N ALA A 216 0.12 4.21 -2.48
CA ALA A 216 1.16 3.64 -1.64
C ALA A 216 2.54 3.63 -2.33
N GLN A 217 3.27 4.74 -2.20
CA GLN A 217 4.62 4.91 -2.74
C GLN A 217 5.59 3.83 -2.24
N ASP A 218 5.56 3.52 -0.95
CA ASP A 218 6.43 2.51 -0.33
C ASP A 218 6.19 1.12 -0.91
N ALA A 219 4.94 0.80 -1.24
CA ALA A 219 4.57 -0.46 -1.89
C ALA A 219 5.19 -0.53 -3.30
N ALA A 220 5.11 0.55 -4.08
CA ALA A 220 5.69 0.60 -5.41
C ALA A 220 7.23 0.44 -5.37
N LEU A 221 7.86 1.08 -4.39
CA LEU A 221 9.30 0.97 -4.14
C LEU A 221 9.71 -0.46 -3.76
N GLU A 222 8.99 -1.08 -2.81
CA GLU A 222 9.21 -2.45 -2.36
C GLU A 222 9.08 -3.45 -3.51
N LEU A 223 8.03 -3.32 -4.32
CA LEU A 223 7.80 -4.18 -5.47
C LEU A 223 8.89 -4.01 -6.53
N CYS A 224 9.23 -2.78 -6.91
CA CYS A 224 10.28 -2.51 -7.91
C CYS A 224 11.63 -3.11 -7.48
N LYS A 225 12.02 -2.95 -6.21
CA LYS A 225 13.24 -3.55 -5.64
C LYS A 225 13.17 -5.07 -5.60
N SER A 226 11.99 -5.65 -5.42
CA SER A 226 11.80 -7.11 -5.41
C SER A 226 11.86 -7.73 -6.80
N ILE A 227 11.50 -6.98 -7.85
CA ILE A 227 11.60 -7.43 -9.25
C ILE A 227 13.05 -7.46 -9.73
N GLU A 228 13.87 -6.49 -9.31
CA GLU A 228 15.28 -6.38 -9.73
C GLU A 228 16.09 -7.69 -9.61
N PRO A 229 16.17 -8.36 -8.45
CA PRO A 229 16.95 -9.60 -8.33
C PRO A 229 16.36 -10.74 -9.17
N LEU A 230 15.04 -10.75 -9.41
CA LEU A 230 14.41 -11.74 -10.29
C LEU A 230 14.89 -11.57 -11.73
N LEU A 231 14.90 -10.34 -12.23
CA LEU A 231 15.34 -10.05 -13.59
C LEU A 231 16.84 -10.24 -13.75
N ASN A 232 17.66 -9.80 -12.79
CA ASN A 232 19.11 -10.04 -12.79
C ASN A 232 19.46 -11.53 -12.94
N ALA A 233 18.67 -12.42 -12.33
CA ALA A 233 18.87 -13.86 -12.43
C ALA A 233 18.29 -14.48 -13.71
N ALA A 234 17.29 -13.84 -14.33
CA ALA A 234 16.55 -14.40 -15.46
C ALA A 234 17.08 -13.93 -16.82
N VAL A 235 17.71 -12.75 -16.90
CA VAL A 235 18.34 -12.28 -18.15
C VAL A 235 19.66 -13.03 -18.40
N PRO A 236 20.04 -13.27 -19.67
CA PRO A 236 21.33 -13.88 -19.99
C PRO A 236 22.51 -13.02 -19.51
N GLU A 237 23.66 -13.62 -19.20
CA GLU A 237 24.87 -12.92 -18.73
C GLU A 237 25.39 -11.83 -19.70
N THR A 238 25.02 -11.94 -20.97
CA THR A 238 25.28 -10.91 -21.99
C THR A 238 24.48 -9.62 -21.81
N TYR A 239 23.59 -9.56 -20.81
CA TYR A 239 22.85 -8.36 -20.43
C TYR A 239 23.43 -7.79 -19.15
N LYS A 240 23.53 -6.47 -19.08
CA LYS A 240 23.85 -5.77 -17.85
C LYS A 240 22.81 -4.70 -17.57
N LYS A 241 22.64 -4.42 -16.28
CA LYS A 241 21.86 -3.27 -15.85
C LYS A 241 22.55 -2.00 -16.34
N SER A 242 21.87 -1.26 -17.20
CA SER A 242 22.36 -0.01 -17.75
C SER A 242 22.48 1.03 -16.63
N LYS A 243 23.51 1.87 -16.72
CA LYS A 243 23.61 3.08 -15.90
C LYS A 243 22.87 4.25 -16.53
N ASP A 244 22.45 4.08 -17.78
CA ASP A 244 21.83 5.14 -18.56
C ASP A 244 20.38 5.32 -18.14
N PHE A 245 19.99 6.58 -18.17
CA PHE A 245 18.64 7.01 -17.83
C PHE A 245 17.67 6.64 -18.94
N SER A 246 16.54 6.04 -18.57
CA SER A 246 15.43 5.81 -19.50
C SER A 246 14.49 7.02 -19.49
N PRO A 247 14.35 7.77 -20.61
CA PRO A 247 13.48 8.96 -20.65
C PRO A 247 12.02 8.68 -20.32
N GLU A 248 11.54 7.45 -20.58
CA GLU A 248 10.18 7.02 -20.22
C GLU A 248 9.94 6.87 -18.72
N PHE A 249 11.01 6.81 -17.92
CA PHE A 249 10.97 6.86 -16.47
C PHE A 249 11.50 8.20 -15.94
N ALA A 250 11.40 9.27 -16.72
CA ALA A 250 11.73 10.61 -16.25
C ALA A 250 10.84 11.01 -15.07
N GLY A 251 11.47 11.41 -13.96
CA GLY A 251 10.77 11.70 -12.71
C GLY A 251 10.33 10.45 -11.94
N SER A 252 10.68 9.25 -12.41
CA SER A 252 10.48 8.03 -11.65
C SER A 252 11.29 8.06 -10.36
N ILE A 253 10.68 7.57 -9.28
CA ILE A 253 11.38 7.35 -8.02
C ILE A 253 12.35 6.17 -8.09
N TYR A 254 12.16 5.24 -9.03
CA TYR A 254 13.01 4.06 -9.23
C TYR A 254 12.88 3.51 -10.65
N ALA A 255 14.00 3.30 -11.33
CA ALA A 255 14.02 2.67 -12.66
C ALA A 255 15.27 1.82 -12.85
N TYR A 256 15.08 0.69 -13.54
CA TYR A 256 16.12 -0.24 -13.92
C TYR A 256 15.92 -0.64 -15.38
N VAL A 257 17.01 -0.67 -16.14
CA VAL A 257 17.02 -1.10 -17.53
C VAL A 257 18.09 -2.15 -17.70
N TRP A 258 17.80 -3.23 -18.40
CA TRP A 258 18.75 -4.26 -18.79
C TRP A 258 18.90 -4.29 -20.30
N GLU A 259 20.14 -4.13 -20.74
CA GLU A 259 20.51 -4.04 -22.16
C GLU A 259 21.62 -5.03 -22.46
N HIS A 260 21.64 -5.50 -23.71
CA HIS A 260 22.71 -6.35 -24.21
C HIS A 260 24.02 -5.57 -24.27
N VAL A 261 25.12 -6.20 -23.85
CA VAL A 261 26.45 -5.61 -23.86
C VAL A 261 27.18 -6.03 -25.12
N SER A 262 27.48 -5.06 -25.99
CA SER A 262 28.39 -5.21 -27.13
C SER A 262 29.12 -3.89 -27.39
N GLU A 263 30.28 -3.95 -28.04
CA GLU A 263 31.02 -2.76 -28.49
C GLU A 263 30.34 -2.08 -29.69
N LYS A 264 29.45 -2.79 -30.41
CA LYS A 264 28.77 -2.30 -31.61
C LYS A 264 27.32 -1.99 -31.30
N PHE A 265 26.92 -0.72 -31.48
CA PHE A 265 25.54 -0.28 -31.31
C PHE A 265 24.52 -1.15 -32.08
N VAL A 266 24.85 -1.52 -33.32
CA VAL A 266 23.98 -2.36 -34.16
C VAL A 266 23.70 -3.73 -33.54
N GLU A 267 24.64 -4.29 -32.77
CA GLU A 267 24.42 -5.56 -32.09
C GLU A 267 23.53 -5.40 -30.85
N ILE A 268 23.62 -4.27 -30.15
CA ILE A 268 22.73 -3.93 -29.04
C ILE A 268 21.29 -3.73 -29.56
N ALA A 269 21.12 -2.92 -30.60
CA ALA A 269 19.81 -2.60 -31.18
C ALA A 269 19.10 -3.79 -31.87
N LYS A 270 19.82 -4.90 -32.10
CA LYS A 270 19.27 -6.19 -32.57
C LYS A 270 18.81 -7.12 -31.43
N LYS A 271 18.78 -6.61 -30.21
CA LYS A 271 18.40 -7.36 -29.01
C LYS A 271 17.24 -6.67 -28.29
N PRO A 272 16.38 -7.43 -27.61
CA PRO A 272 15.35 -6.85 -26.74
C PRO A 272 15.96 -6.00 -25.63
N THR A 273 15.16 -5.09 -25.08
CA THR A 273 15.49 -4.34 -23.86
C THR A 273 14.45 -4.64 -22.78
N ILE A 274 14.89 -4.83 -21.55
CA ILE A 274 13.98 -5.01 -20.40
C ILE A 274 14.04 -3.75 -19.55
N SER A 275 12.90 -3.23 -19.13
CA SER A 275 12.85 -2.10 -18.21
C SER A 275 11.80 -2.30 -17.12
N VAL A 276 12.13 -1.84 -15.92
CA VAL A 276 11.22 -1.80 -14.78
C VAL A 276 11.30 -0.42 -14.16
N GLY A 277 10.17 0.17 -13.83
CA GLY A 277 10.19 1.42 -13.09
C GLY A 277 8.83 1.86 -12.58
N VAL A 278 8.86 2.87 -11.73
CA VAL A 278 7.66 3.44 -11.10
C VAL A 278 7.22 4.69 -11.84
N ILE A 279 5.96 4.74 -12.28
CA ILE A 279 5.35 5.94 -12.87
C ILE A 279 4.27 6.44 -11.94
N GLN A 280 4.22 7.75 -11.72
CA GLN A 280 3.11 8.39 -11.01
C GLN A 280 2.09 8.91 -12.02
N GLU A 281 0.85 8.45 -11.92
CA GLU A 281 -0.25 8.85 -12.81
C GLU A 281 -1.52 9.07 -11.99
N ASN A 282 -2.11 10.27 -12.09
CA ASN A 282 -3.36 10.64 -11.41
C ASN A 282 -3.34 10.36 -9.89
N GLY A 283 -2.19 10.58 -9.24
CA GLY A 283 -2.00 10.31 -7.80
C GLY A 283 -1.73 8.85 -7.45
N ASN A 284 -1.71 7.94 -8.42
CA ASN A 284 -1.36 6.53 -8.23
C ASN A 284 0.09 6.26 -8.62
N PHE A 285 0.73 5.32 -7.94
CA PHE A 285 2.03 4.76 -8.28
C PHE A 285 1.83 3.44 -9.03
N LEU A 286 2.37 3.37 -10.24
CA LEU A 286 2.31 2.20 -11.12
C LEU A 286 3.70 1.61 -11.27
N VAL A 287 3.89 0.34 -10.92
CA VAL A 287 5.12 -0.40 -11.22
C VAL A 287 4.97 -1.04 -12.59
N ASN A 288 5.73 -0.54 -13.54
CA ASN A 288 5.72 -1.04 -14.91
C ASN A 288 6.86 -2.00 -15.16
N VAL A 289 6.56 -3.17 -15.70
CA VAL A 289 7.55 -4.10 -16.26
C VAL A 289 7.35 -4.14 -17.76
N LYS A 290 8.41 -3.88 -18.51
CA LYS A 290 8.37 -3.85 -19.97
C LYS A 290 9.48 -4.71 -20.57
N ILE A 291 9.13 -5.39 -21.66
CA ILE A 291 10.09 -6.04 -22.54
C ILE A 291 9.84 -5.48 -23.92
N MET A 292 10.82 -4.77 -24.48
CA MET A 292 10.76 -4.18 -25.81
C MET A 292 11.40 -5.13 -26.82
N GLU A 293 10.79 -5.25 -28.01
CA GLU A 293 11.43 -5.97 -29.11
C GLU A 293 12.71 -5.26 -29.61
N PRO A 294 13.57 -5.95 -30.38
CA PRO A 294 14.69 -5.31 -31.06
C PRO A 294 14.23 -4.16 -31.97
N VAL A 295 14.96 -3.04 -31.93
CA VAL A 295 14.74 -1.90 -32.83
C VAL A 295 15.04 -2.29 -34.28
N PHE A 296 16.14 -3.00 -34.50
CA PHE A 296 16.45 -3.57 -35.81
C PHE A 296 15.98 -5.01 -35.89
N LYS A 297 14.91 -5.21 -36.65
CA LYS A 297 14.37 -6.53 -37.01
C LYS A 297 15.36 -7.24 -37.93
N ARG A 298 15.50 -8.55 -37.77
CA ARG A 298 16.37 -9.39 -38.61
C ARG A 298 15.75 -9.64 -39.97
#